data_AF-A0A1B7JVH5-F1
#
_entry.id   AF-A0A1B7JVH5-F1
#
_cell.length_a   1.000
_cell.length_b   1.000
_cell.length_c   1.000
_cell.angle_alpha   90.00
_cell.angle_beta   90.00
_cell.angle_gamma   90.00
#
_symmetry.space_group_name_H-M   'P 1'
#
loop_
_entity.id
_entity.type
_entity.pdbx_description
1 polymer ?
#
loop_
_entity_poly.entity_id
_entity_poly.type
_entity_poly.pdbx_seq_one_letter_code
_entity_poly.pdbx_strand_id
1 'polypeptide(L)'
;MASQPADRDNFTTLLKELRAAFGNKKLVTIAVGANAESPKSWVDVKAIAPLLDYINLMTYDMAYGTQYFNSNLYDSTQWPTVAEADKYSADFVVNNYLAAGLKPSQMNLGIGFYGRLPKRSVEPGIDWSKPDAQKNPVTQPYFGAQEVELFKSLGVDLSKDTYVKYNDIVSKLLNDPQKRFTEHWDDQAKVPWLSVQSAEGKPLFALSYENPRSVSIKADYIKSKGLAGAMFWEYGADDNNQLAKQLAESLGIKH
;
A
#
# COMPACT_ATOMS: atom_id res chain seq x y z
N MET A 1 20.36 -5.65 7.70
CA MET A 1 21.27 -4.58 8.16
C MET A 1 20.40 -3.46 8.70
N ALA A 2 20.71 -2.90 9.87
CA ALA A 2 19.95 -1.77 10.41
C ALA A 2 20.39 -0.47 9.73
N SER A 3 19.47 0.46 9.49
CA SER A 3 19.79 1.79 8.95
C SER A 3 20.70 2.56 9.93
N GLN A 4 21.68 3.28 9.41
CA GLN A 4 22.52 4.20 10.17
C GLN A 4 22.11 5.65 9.90
N PRO A 5 22.27 6.58 10.87
CA PRO A 5 21.93 8.00 10.63
C PRO A 5 22.62 8.62 9.41
N ALA A 6 23.83 8.15 9.08
CA ALA A 6 24.59 8.60 7.91
C ALA A 6 23.96 8.17 6.57
N ASP A 7 23.03 7.21 6.54
CA ASP A 7 22.42 6.70 5.31
C ASP A 7 21.68 7.82 4.55
N ARG A 8 21.07 8.78 5.26
CA ARG A 8 20.39 9.93 4.66
C ARG A 8 21.33 10.76 3.76
N ASP A 9 22.51 11.08 4.27
CA ASP A 9 23.46 11.95 3.59
C ASP A 9 24.30 11.15 2.57
N ASN A 10 24.61 9.89 2.87
CA ASN A 10 25.27 8.97 1.95
C ASN A 10 24.37 8.69 0.72
N PHE A 11 23.06 8.52 0.92
CA PHE A 11 22.12 8.33 -0.18
C PHE A 11 22.04 9.57 -1.08
N THR A 12 22.05 10.77 -0.48
CA THR A 12 22.11 12.03 -1.23
C THR A 12 23.40 12.13 -2.05
N THR A 13 24.54 11.73 -1.47
CA THR A 13 25.84 11.71 -2.16
C THR A 13 25.82 10.74 -3.33
N LEU A 14 25.31 9.52 -3.13
CA LEU A 14 25.15 8.53 -4.19
C LEU A 14 24.32 9.08 -5.38
N LEU A 15 23.20 9.74 -5.11
CA LEU A 15 22.36 10.31 -6.18
C LEU A 15 23.04 11.44 -6.93
N LYS A 16 23.88 12.25 -6.25
CA LYS A 16 24.70 13.28 -6.92
C LYS A 16 25.71 12.65 -7.86
N GLU A 17 26.40 11.61 -7.41
CA GLU A 17 27.40 10.88 -8.22
C GLU A 17 26.76 10.17 -9.42
N LEU A 18 25.62 9.49 -9.21
CA LEU A 18 24.86 8.85 -10.29
C LEU A 18 24.40 9.87 -11.34
N ARG A 19 23.85 11.01 -10.90
CA ARG A 19 23.43 12.07 -11.83
C ARG A 19 24.61 12.68 -12.58
N ALA A 20 25.74 12.90 -11.92
CA ALA A 20 26.95 13.40 -12.58
C ALA A 20 27.49 12.41 -13.63
N ALA A 21 27.47 11.10 -13.32
CA ALA A 21 27.94 10.07 -14.24
C ALA A 21 27.02 9.88 -15.45
N PHE A 22 25.71 9.90 -15.27
CA PHE A 22 24.74 9.65 -16.35
C PHE A 22 24.33 10.91 -17.13
N GLY A 23 24.49 12.10 -16.52
CA GLY A 23 23.95 13.34 -17.06
C GLY A 23 22.44 13.24 -17.32
N ASN A 24 21.99 13.83 -18.43
CA ASN A 24 20.59 13.79 -18.86
C ASN A 24 20.31 12.71 -19.93
N LYS A 25 21.24 11.76 -20.12
CA LYS A 25 21.10 10.69 -21.13
C LYS A 25 20.33 9.48 -20.63
N LYS A 26 20.18 9.33 -19.31
CA LYS A 26 19.50 8.23 -18.64
C LYS A 26 18.59 8.77 -17.55
N LEU A 27 17.52 8.02 -17.29
CA LEU A 27 16.66 8.29 -16.15
C LEU A 27 17.36 7.86 -14.85
N VAL A 28 17.25 8.69 -13.82
CA VAL A 28 17.62 8.37 -12.44
C VAL A 28 16.37 8.60 -11.59
N THR A 29 15.90 7.51 -10.98
CA THR A 29 14.61 7.46 -10.28
C THR A 29 14.75 6.60 -9.04
N ILE A 30 13.91 6.82 -8.03
CA ILE A 30 13.91 6.02 -6.81
C ILE A 30 12.49 5.62 -6.42
N ALA A 31 12.37 4.65 -5.52
CA ALA A 31 11.16 4.39 -4.76
C ALA A 31 11.35 4.87 -3.31
N VAL A 32 10.31 5.44 -2.71
CA VAL A 32 10.31 5.91 -1.31
C VAL A 32 9.10 5.38 -0.56
N GLY A 33 9.28 5.08 0.73
CA GLY A 33 8.28 4.38 1.54
C GLY A 33 7.10 5.26 1.99
N ALA A 34 5.97 4.63 2.34
CA ALA A 34 4.79 5.33 2.85
C ALA A 34 4.99 5.99 4.22
N ASN A 35 5.92 5.52 5.05
CA ASN A 35 6.08 6.00 6.42
C ASN A 35 6.35 7.51 6.47
N ALA A 36 5.62 8.24 7.33
CA ALA A 36 5.73 9.69 7.45
C ALA A 36 7.12 10.15 7.91
N GLU A 37 7.93 9.28 8.50
CA GLU A 37 9.33 9.53 8.84
C GLU A 37 10.26 9.52 7.61
N SER A 38 9.89 8.86 6.52
CA SER A 38 10.73 8.82 5.32
C SER A 38 11.07 10.22 4.78
N PRO A 39 10.11 11.11 4.50
CA PRO A 39 10.41 12.47 4.06
C PRO A 39 10.91 13.41 5.18
N LYS A 40 10.76 13.04 6.46
CA LYS A 40 11.18 13.87 7.60
C LYS A 40 12.63 13.62 8.00
N SER A 41 13.04 12.36 8.10
CA SER A 41 14.28 11.97 8.76
C SER A 41 15.13 10.98 7.96
N TRP A 42 14.56 10.16 7.07
CA TRP A 42 15.33 9.12 6.37
C TRP A 42 15.92 9.58 5.04
N VAL A 43 15.19 10.44 4.31
CA VAL A 43 15.56 10.89 2.96
C VAL A 43 15.49 12.41 2.87
N ASP A 44 16.56 13.05 2.40
CA ASP A 44 16.55 14.48 2.07
C ASP A 44 15.83 14.73 0.75
N VAL A 45 14.50 14.61 0.75
CA VAL A 45 13.68 14.69 -0.46
C VAL A 45 13.90 16.01 -1.22
N LYS A 46 14.15 17.11 -0.52
CA LYS A 46 14.41 18.42 -1.11
C LYS A 46 15.77 18.48 -1.79
N ALA A 47 16.82 17.91 -1.18
CA ALA A 47 18.15 17.88 -1.77
C ALA A 47 18.25 16.95 -2.99
N ILE A 48 17.50 15.84 -3.00
CA ILE A 48 17.58 14.84 -4.07
C ILE A 48 16.62 15.13 -5.23
N ALA A 49 15.54 15.88 -5.02
CA ALA A 49 14.54 16.15 -6.06
C ALA A 49 15.11 16.73 -7.37
N PRO A 50 16.11 17.66 -7.35
CA PRO A 50 16.73 18.16 -8.59
C PRO A 50 17.61 17.13 -9.31
N LEU A 51 17.94 16.02 -8.66
CA LEU A 51 18.83 14.97 -9.18
C LEU A 51 18.04 13.85 -9.87
N LEU A 52 16.71 13.84 -9.76
CA LEU A 52 15.85 12.74 -10.17
C LEU A 52 14.89 13.18 -11.27
N ASP A 53 14.59 12.28 -12.20
CA ASP A 53 13.58 12.52 -13.23
C ASP A 53 12.17 12.42 -12.66
N TYR A 54 11.94 11.43 -11.78
CA TYR A 54 10.71 11.27 -11.01
C TYR A 54 10.95 10.35 -9.79
N ILE A 55 10.01 10.39 -8.85
CA ILE A 55 10.02 9.64 -7.59
C ILE A 55 8.77 8.76 -7.55
N ASN A 56 8.94 7.47 -7.27
CA ASN A 56 7.84 6.52 -7.12
C ASN A 56 7.47 6.39 -5.64
N LEU A 57 6.27 6.84 -5.25
CA LEU A 57 5.81 6.68 -3.88
C LEU A 57 5.24 5.27 -3.69
N MET A 58 5.73 4.51 -2.71
CA MET A 58 5.20 3.19 -2.37
C MET A 58 3.92 3.35 -1.51
N THR A 59 2.86 3.89 -2.09
CA THR A 59 1.57 4.18 -1.42
C THR A 59 0.70 2.94 -1.23
N TYR A 60 1.29 1.91 -0.65
CA TYR A 60 0.72 0.60 -0.32
C TYR A 60 1.48 -0.01 0.87
N ASP A 61 1.23 -1.28 1.21
CA ASP A 61 1.76 -1.96 2.40
C ASP A 61 1.30 -1.32 3.74
N MET A 62 0.06 -0.82 3.78
CA MET A 62 -0.47 -0.13 4.96
C MET A 62 -1.25 -1.04 5.93
N ALA A 63 -1.48 -2.31 5.58
CA ALA A 63 -2.29 -3.26 6.35
C ALA A 63 -1.53 -3.86 7.56
N TYR A 64 -0.94 -3.01 8.40
CA TYR A 64 -0.15 -3.37 9.57
C TYR A 64 -0.73 -2.76 10.85
N GLY A 65 -0.27 -3.26 12.00
CA GLY A 65 -0.73 -2.79 13.31
C GLY A 65 -2.24 -2.89 13.44
N THR A 66 -2.87 -1.76 13.71
CA THR A 66 -4.31 -1.62 13.91
C THR A 66 -5.10 -1.26 12.64
N GLN A 67 -4.44 -1.12 11.49
CA GLN A 67 -5.07 -0.76 10.22
C GLN A 67 -5.57 -1.99 9.43
N TYR A 68 -6.74 -1.88 8.81
CA TYR A 68 -7.32 -2.91 7.95
C TYR A 68 -6.85 -2.83 6.49
N PHE A 69 -6.73 -1.62 5.95
CA PHE A 69 -6.56 -1.41 4.52
C PHE A 69 -5.09 -1.36 4.08
N ASN A 70 -4.79 -1.95 2.92
CA ASN A 70 -3.43 -2.07 2.38
C ASN A 70 -3.00 -0.85 1.55
N SER A 71 -3.94 -0.28 0.79
CA SER A 71 -3.68 0.78 -0.20
C SER A 71 -4.88 1.72 -0.37
N ASN A 72 -5.62 1.96 0.71
CA ASN A 72 -6.76 2.88 0.73
C ASN A 72 -6.35 4.28 0.26
N LEU A 73 -7.19 4.91 -0.56
CA LEU A 73 -6.93 6.27 -1.03
C LEU A 73 -7.10 7.29 0.10
N TYR A 74 -8.16 7.11 0.89
CA TYR A 74 -8.49 7.89 2.09
C TYR A 74 -8.80 6.95 3.26
N ASP A 75 -9.00 7.50 4.46
CA ASP A 75 -9.30 6.68 5.63
C ASP A 75 -10.71 6.09 5.57
N SER A 76 -10.87 4.84 6.03
CA SER A 76 -12.20 4.23 6.18
C SER A 76 -12.85 4.69 7.49
N THR A 77 -14.14 5.02 7.42
CA THR A 77 -14.98 5.23 8.60
C THR A 77 -15.69 3.95 9.05
N GLN A 78 -15.86 2.97 8.16
CA GLN A 78 -16.50 1.68 8.47
C GLN A 78 -15.54 0.74 9.20
N TRP A 79 -14.27 0.74 8.78
CA TRP A 79 -13.20 -0.06 9.35
C TRP A 79 -12.05 0.84 9.81
N PRO A 80 -12.25 1.66 10.86
CA PRO A 80 -11.27 2.65 11.28
C PRO A 80 -10.01 1.99 11.85
N THR A 81 -8.87 2.56 11.49
CA THR A 81 -7.59 2.36 12.18
C THR A 81 -7.70 2.93 13.60
N VAL A 82 -7.15 2.21 14.59
CA VAL A 82 -7.33 2.57 16.02
C VAL A 82 -6.17 3.40 16.54
N ALA A 83 -4.93 2.96 16.30
CA ALA A 83 -3.73 3.69 16.71
C ALA A 83 -3.38 4.74 15.66
N GLU A 84 -3.18 5.99 16.08
CA GLU A 84 -2.88 7.09 15.16
C GLU A 84 -1.57 6.86 14.38
N ALA A 85 -0.59 6.19 14.99
CA ALA A 85 0.68 5.86 14.35
C ALA A 85 0.55 4.87 13.17
N ASP A 86 -0.54 4.09 13.11
CA ASP A 86 -0.80 3.13 12.04
C ASP A 86 -1.69 3.71 10.94
N LYS A 87 -2.19 4.94 11.11
CA LYS A 87 -3.23 5.53 10.26
C LYS A 87 -2.61 6.10 8.98
N TYR A 88 -2.64 5.31 7.92
CA TYR A 88 -2.10 5.67 6.62
C TYR A 88 -3.16 5.57 5.52
N SER A 89 -3.07 6.50 4.57
CA SER A 89 -3.78 6.48 3.29
C SER A 89 -2.88 7.05 2.20
N ALA A 90 -3.16 6.73 0.94
CA ALA A 90 -2.36 7.22 -0.18
C ALA A 90 -2.37 8.76 -0.27
N ASP A 91 -3.51 9.42 0.02
CA ASP A 91 -3.58 10.88 0.10
C ASP A 91 -2.73 11.44 1.24
N PHE A 92 -2.77 10.81 2.43
CA PHE A 92 -1.91 11.19 3.56
C PHE A 92 -0.42 11.13 3.18
N VAL A 93 0.03 10.04 2.54
CA VAL A 93 1.43 9.88 2.12
C VAL A 93 1.82 10.97 1.12
N VAL A 94 1.00 11.20 0.08
CA VAL A 94 1.25 12.25 -0.91
C VAL A 94 1.38 13.61 -0.24
N ASN A 95 0.47 13.95 0.67
CA ASN A 95 0.49 15.25 1.36
C ASN A 95 1.73 15.41 2.28
N ASN A 96 2.25 14.33 2.87
CA ASN A 96 3.51 14.38 3.63
C ASN A 96 4.71 14.69 2.73
N TYR A 97 4.80 14.09 1.54
CA TYR A 97 5.86 14.38 0.58
C TYR A 97 5.76 15.79 -0.02
N LEU A 98 4.52 16.29 -0.25
CA LEU A 98 4.29 17.68 -0.64
C LEU A 98 4.75 18.65 0.46
N ALA A 99 4.40 18.38 1.72
CA ALA A 99 4.81 19.20 2.86
C ALA A 99 6.33 19.23 3.05
N ALA A 100 7.03 18.16 2.66
CA ALA A 100 8.49 18.09 2.65
C ALA A 100 9.15 18.79 1.44
N GLY A 101 8.36 19.35 0.52
CA GLY A 101 8.82 20.24 -0.55
C GLY A 101 8.93 19.61 -1.93
N LEU A 102 8.46 18.37 -2.13
CA LEU A 102 8.32 17.80 -3.47
C LEU A 102 7.20 18.49 -4.24
N LYS A 103 7.37 18.65 -5.55
CA LYS A 103 6.29 19.11 -6.43
C LYS A 103 5.42 17.92 -6.85
N PRO A 104 4.10 18.10 -7.02
CA PRO A 104 3.22 17.05 -7.53
C PRO A 104 3.75 16.37 -8.80
N SER A 105 4.20 17.18 -9.76
CA SER A 105 4.71 16.73 -11.06
C SER A 105 6.04 15.97 -11.01
N GLN A 106 6.60 15.71 -9.83
CA GLN A 106 7.79 14.87 -9.64
C GLN A 106 7.45 13.49 -9.06
N MET A 107 6.19 13.25 -8.71
CA MET A 107 5.77 12.06 -7.96
C MET A 107 4.84 11.19 -8.78
N ASN A 108 5.15 9.90 -8.85
CA ASN A 108 4.23 8.86 -9.29
C ASN A 108 3.53 8.24 -8.08
N LEU A 109 2.20 8.11 -8.15
CA LEU A 109 1.43 7.39 -7.14
C LEU A 109 1.62 5.88 -7.32
N GLY A 110 2.01 5.17 -6.27
CA GLY A 110 2.12 3.71 -6.26
C GLY A 110 0.78 3.01 -6.11
N ILE A 111 0.54 2.00 -6.94
CA ILE A 111 -0.68 1.18 -6.95
C ILE A 111 -0.28 -0.29 -6.75
N GLY A 112 -0.81 -0.93 -5.72
CA GLY A 112 -0.52 -2.33 -5.43
C GLY A 112 -1.40 -3.27 -6.25
N PHE A 113 -0.83 -4.03 -7.18
CA PHE A 113 -1.50 -5.14 -7.88
C PHE A 113 -1.51 -6.41 -7.02
N TYR A 114 -1.86 -6.22 -5.76
CA TYR A 114 -1.93 -7.23 -4.72
C TYR A 114 -2.78 -6.71 -3.57
N GLY A 115 -3.17 -7.61 -2.69
CA GLY A 115 -3.76 -7.29 -1.41
C GLY A 115 -2.91 -7.82 -0.27
N ARG A 116 -3.24 -7.37 0.94
CA ARG A 116 -2.71 -7.96 2.17
C ARG A 116 -3.83 -8.30 3.12
N LEU A 117 -3.70 -9.45 3.75
CA LEU A 117 -4.40 -9.67 5.01
C LEU A 117 -3.82 -8.72 6.05
N PRO A 118 -4.65 -7.98 6.80
CA PRO A 118 -4.15 -7.06 7.80
C PRO A 118 -3.53 -7.83 8.95
N LYS A 119 -2.40 -7.34 9.50
CA LYS A 119 -1.80 -7.93 10.72
C LYS A 119 -2.80 -8.04 11.86
N ARG A 120 -3.72 -7.07 11.95
CA ARG A 120 -4.86 -7.06 12.88
C ARG A 120 -5.72 -8.33 12.87
N SER A 121 -5.73 -9.13 11.80
CA SER A 121 -6.50 -10.38 11.78
C SER A 121 -5.89 -11.48 12.65
N VAL A 122 -4.56 -11.49 12.81
CA VAL A 122 -3.79 -12.59 13.44
C VAL A 122 -2.87 -12.13 14.59
N GLU A 123 -2.62 -10.84 14.73
CA GLU A 123 -1.76 -10.26 15.77
C GLU A 123 -2.53 -9.20 16.60
N PRO A 124 -2.29 -9.10 17.92
CA PRO A 124 -2.80 -7.98 18.72
C PRO A 124 -2.18 -6.65 18.25
N GLY A 125 -3.00 -5.65 17.95
CA GLY A 125 -2.51 -4.34 17.55
C GLY A 125 -2.24 -3.45 18.76
N ILE A 126 -1.04 -2.87 18.80
CA ILE A 126 -0.52 -2.08 19.93
C ILE A 126 -0.52 -0.60 19.57
N ASP A 127 -1.12 0.23 20.44
CA ASP A 127 -0.96 1.69 20.38
C ASP A 127 0.12 2.11 21.39
N TRP A 128 1.34 2.36 20.87
CA TRP A 128 2.50 2.73 21.68
C TRP A 128 2.38 4.08 22.39
N SER A 129 1.37 4.88 22.06
CA SER A 129 1.07 6.11 22.80
C SER A 129 0.36 5.87 24.14
N LYS A 130 -0.12 4.63 24.39
CA LYS A 130 -0.85 4.28 25.61
C LYS A 130 0.08 3.77 26.73
N PRO A 131 -0.25 4.02 28.01
CA PRO A 131 0.48 3.42 29.14
C PRO A 131 0.43 1.89 29.10
N ASP A 132 1.55 1.22 29.41
CA ASP A 132 1.68 -0.24 29.41
C ASP A 132 1.17 -0.90 28.11
N ALA A 133 1.38 -0.24 26.96
CA ALA A 133 0.82 -0.64 25.66
C ALA A 133 1.02 -2.13 25.33
N GLN A 134 2.20 -2.68 25.63
CA GLN A 134 2.52 -4.10 25.38
C GLN A 134 1.56 -5.07 26.09
N LYS A 135 1.01 -4.69 27.24
CA LYS A 135 0.08 -5.50 28.04
C LYS A 135 -1.39 -5.18 27.73
N ASN A 136 -1.64 -4.07 27.05
CA ASN A 136 -2.99 -3.54 26.78
C ASN A 136 -3.19 -3.28 25.28
N PRO A 137 -3.20 -4.33 24.44
CA PRO A 137 -3.48 -4.18 23.00
C PRO A 137 -4.84 -3.52 22.77
N VAL A 138 -4.89 -2.58 21.82
CA VAL A 138 -6.11 -1.81 21.48
C VAL A 138 -6.97 -2.52 20.43
N THR A 139 -6.43 -3.58 19.81
CA THR A 139 -7.17 -4.48 18.92
C THR A 139 -6.77 -5.91 19.19
N GLN A 140 -7.70 -6.85 18.98
CA GLN A 140 -7.47 -8.29 19.13
C GLN A 140 -7.60 -8.98 17.78
N PRO A 141 -6.82 -10.05 17.55
CA PRO A 141 -7.00 -10.88 16.37
C PRO A 141 -8.41 -11.46 16.34
N TYR A 142 -8.95 -11.58 15.12
CA TYR A 142 -10.31 -12.08 14.89
C TYR A 142 -10.33 -13.33 14.00
N PHE A 143 -9.19 -13.75 13.44
CA PHE A 143 -9.05 -15.06 12.82
C PHE A 143 -8.74 -16.11 13.88
N GLY A 144 -9.53 -17.18 13.86
CA GLY A 144 -9.24 -18.40 14.59
C GLY A 144 -8.39 -19.37 13.77
N ALA A 145 -8.18 -20.56 14.30
CA ALA A 145 -7.40 -21.61 13.63
C ALA A 145 -7.98 -21.98 12.25
N GLN A 146 -9.31 -21.88 12.08
CA GLN A 146 -9.98 -22.19 10.82
C GLN A 146 -9.61 -21.21 9.71
N GLU A 147 -9.70 -19.90 9.95
CA GLU A 147 -9.36 -18.90 8.93
C GLU A 147 -7.87 -18.96 8.60
N VAL A 148 -7.00 -19.17 9.60
CA VAL A 148 -5.56 -19.34 9.38
C VAL A 148 -5.26 -20.58 8.53
N GLU A 149 -5.88 -21.72 8.82
CA GLU A 149 -5.68 -22.94 8.03
C GLU A 149 -6.28 -22.81 6.62
N LEU A 150 -7.41 -22.11 6.48
CA LEU A 150 -7.99 -21.79 5.19
C LEU A 150 -6.99 -21.04 4.30
N PHE A 151 -6.44 -19.92 4.78
CA PHE A 151 -5.47 -19.15 3.99
C PHE A 151 -4.20 -19.94 3.71
N LYS A 152 -3.73 -20.75 4.66
CA LYS A 152 -2.60 -21.66 4.45
C LYS A 152 -2.88 -22.68 3.34
N SER A 153 -4.08 -23.26 3.29
CA SER A 153 -4.50 -24.19 2.22
C SER A 153 -4.58 -23.52 0.84
N LEU A 154 -4.79 -22.19 0.81
CA LEU A 154 -4.77 -21.36 -0.39
C LEU A 154 -3.35 -20.87 -0.75
N GLY A 155 -2.33 -21.28 -0.01
CA GLY A 155 -0.93 -20.98 -0.25
C GLY A 155 -0.40 -19.75 0.49
N VAL A 156 -1.14 -19.20 1.45
CA VAL A 156 -0.76 -18.02 2.22
C VAL A 156 -0.53 -18.39 3.68
N ASP A 157 0.74 -18.59 4.05
CA ASP A 157 1.15 -18.86 5.44
C ASP A 157 1.24 -17.55 6.23
N LEU A 158 0.16 -17.21 6.95
CA LEU A 158 0.02 -15.95 7.69
C LEU A 158 1.05 -15.76 8.82
N SER A 159 1.76 -16.83 9.20
CA SER A 159 2.90 -16.72 10.14
C SER A 159 4.15 -16.14 9.49
N LYS A 160 4.22 -16.09 8.16
CA LYS A 160 5.38 -15.64 7.38
C LYS A 160 5.11 -14.38 6.58
N ASP A 161 3.98 -14.33 5.87
CA ASP A 161 3.63 -13.19 5.02
C ASP A 161 2.10 -13.08 4.85
N THR A 162 1.64 -11.88 4.50
CA THR A 162 0.22 -11.57 4.25
C THR A 162 -0.05 -11.17 2.80
N TYR A 163 0.97 -11.17 1.95
CA TYR A 163 0.89 -10.79 0.53
C TYR A 163 0.06 -11.78 -0.29
N VAL A 164 -0.88 -11.26 -1.10
CA VAL A 164 -1.65 -12.06 -2.08
C VAL A 164 -1.71 -11.30 -3.40
N LYS A 165 -1.19 -11.89 -4.48
CA LYS A 165 -1.21 -11.31 -5.83
C LYS A 165 -2.64 -11.05 -6.29
N TYR A 166 -2.86 -10.02 -7.11
CA TYR A 166 -4.19 -9.72 -7.64
C TYR A 166 -4.79 -10.90 -8.44
N ASN A 167 -4.01 -11.56 -9.30
CA ASN A 167 -4.46 -12.76 -10.01
C ASN A 167 -4.80 -13.95 -9.09
N ASP A 168 -4.10 -14.11 -7.96
CA ASP A 168 -4.47 -15.07 -6.91
C ASP A 168 -5.76 -14.66 -6.18
N ILE A 169 -5.97 -13.36 -5.92
CA ILE A 169 -7.23 -12.85 -5.35
C ILE A 169 -8.40 -13.18 -6.28
N VAL A 170 -8.25 -12.93 -7.58
CA VAL A 170 -9.26 -13.23 -8.59
C VAL A 170 -9.54 -14.73 -8.66
N SER A 171 -8.50 -15.55 -8.84
CA SER A 171 -8.67 -16.98 -9.10
C SER A 171 -9.04 -17.80 -7.85
N LYS A 172 -8.47 -17.49 -6.68
CA LYS A 172 -8.62 -18.31 -5.47
C LYS A 172 -9.65 -17.78 -4.49
N LEU A 173 -9.93 -16.47 -4.48
CA LEU A 173 -10.80 -15.85 -3.49
C LEU A 173 -12.14 -15.43 -4.10
N LEU A 174 -12.12 -14.53 -5.08
CA LEU A 174 -13.34 -14.08 -5.78
C LEU A 174 -14.05 -15.25 -6.49
N ASN A 175 -13.27 -16.09 -7.15
CA ASN A 175 -13.77 -17.27 -7.85
C ASN A 175 -13.68 -18.56 -7.01
N ASP A 176 -13.56 -18.45 -5.69
CA ASP A 176 -13.61 -19.61 -4.80
C ASP A 176 -14.85 -20.47 -5.09
N PRO A 177 -14.69 -21.76 -5.47
CA PRO A 177 -15.82 -22.64 -5.78
C PRO A 177 -16.77 -22.81 -4.60
N GLN A 178 -16.26 -22.69 -3.37
CA GLN A 178 -17.04 -22.83 -2.14
C GLN A 178 -17.71 -21.51 -1.70
N LYS A 179 -17.49 -20.41 -2.42
CA LYS A 179 -18.10 -19.09 -2.16
C LYS A 179 -17.89 -18.61 -0.72
N ARG A 180 -16.72 -18.87 -0.15
CA ARG A 180 -16.35 -18.48 1.22
C ARG A 180 -16.04 -16.99 1.36
N PHE A 181 -15.75 -16.32 0.25
CA PHE A 181 -15.41 -14.90 0.21
C PHE A 181 -16.54 -14.08 -0.41
N THR A 182 -16.73 -12.86 0.10
CA THR A 182 -17.67 -11.87 -0.45
C THR A 182 -16.94 -10.57 -0.71
N GLU A 183 -17.04 -10.05 -1.92
CA GLU A 183 -16.48 -8.74 -2.27
C GLU A 183 -17.37 -7.61 -1.75
N HIS A 184 -16.73 -6.60 -1.20
CA HIS A 184 -17.33 -5.37 -0.70
C HIS A 184 -16.57 -4.17 -1.26
N TRP A 185 -17.21 -3.02 -1.19
CA TRP A 185 -16.61 -1.74 -1.54
C TRP A 185 -16.66 -0.81 -0.33
N ASP A 186 -15.53 -0.16 -0.02
CA ASP A 186 -15.51 0.91 0.97
C ASP A 186 -15.61 2.27 0.28
N ASP A 187 -16.73 2.97 0.49
CA ASP A 187 -17.00 4.25 -0.16
C ASP A 187 -16.10 5.39 0.31
N GLN A 188 -15.51 5.33 1.51
CA GLN A 188 -14.59 6.36 1.97
C GLN A 188 -13.17 6.05 1.50
N ALA A 189 -12.71 4.82 1.71
CA ALA A 189 -11.37 4.37 1.35
C ALA A 189 -11.15 4.24 -0.17
N LYS A 190 -12.22 4.16 -0.97
CA LYS A 190 -12.23 4.02 -2.43
C LYS A 190 -11.48 2.78 -2.94
N VAL A 191 -11.59 1.67 -2.21
CA VAL A 191 -10.96 0.39 -2.55
C VAL A 191 -11.90 -0.78 -2.24
N PRO A 192 -11.78 -1.90 -2.99
CA PRO A 192 -12.46 -3.13 -2.63
C PRO A 192 -11.84 -3.80 -1.41
N TRP A 193 -12.63 -4.63 -0.74
CA TRP A 193 -12.15 -5.56 0.27
C TRP A 193 -12.99 -6.83 0.26
N LEU A 194 -12.43 -7.94 0.70
CA LEU A 194 -13.13 -9.21 0.85
C LEU A 194 -13.47 -9.47 2.30
N SER A 195 -14.66 -9.97 2.59
CA SER A 195 -14.93 -10.68 3.84
C SER A 195 -14.79 -12.19 3.64
N VAL A 196 -14.37 -12.91 4.67
CA VAL A 196 -14.47 -14.37 4.77
C VAL A 196 -15.52 -14.73 5.83
N GLN A 197 -16.32 -15.78 5.59
CA GLN A 197 -17.26 -16.26 6.60
C GLN A 197 -16.52 -17.09 7.67
N SER A 198 -16.74 -16.77 8.95
CA SER A 198 -16.31 -17.64 10.06
C SER A 198 -17.16 -18.92 10.14
N ALA A 199 -16.75 -19.90 10.94
CA ALA A 199 -17.55 -21.09 11.25
C ALA A 199 -18.97 -20.75 11.76
N GLU A 200 -19.10 -19.64 12.47
CA GLU A 200 -20.34 -19.15 13.05
C GLU A 200 -21.15 -18.27 12.08
N GLY A 201 -20.72 -18.16 10.82
CA GLY A 201 -21.40 -17.39 9.77
C GLY A 201 -21.21 -15.88 9.87
N LYS A 202 -20.25 -15.40 10.68
CA LYS A 202 -19.96 -13.97 10.79
C LYS A 202 -19.00 -13.53 9.69
N PRO A 203 -19.25 -12.42 8.97
CA PRO A 203 -18.30 -11.86 8.03
C PRO A 203 -17.12 -11.24 8.78
N LEU A 204 -15.90 -11.68 8.45
CA LEU A 204 -14.64 -11.16 8.96
C LEU A 204 -13.88 -10.49 7.82
N PHE A 205 -13.25 -9.34 8.08
CA PHE A 205 -12.42 -8.65 7.09
C PHE A 205 -11.23 -9.55 6.70
N ALA A 206 -11.14 -9.96 5.44
CA ALA A 206 -10.07 -10.84 4.97
C ALA A 206 -8.88 -10.05 4.46
N LEU A 207 -9.07 -9.25 3.41
CA LEU A 207 -8.04 -8.41 2.82
C LEU A 207 -8.66 -7.30 1.98
N SER A 208 -7.91 -6.22 1.79
CA SER A 208 -8.19 -5.20 0.77
C SER A 208 -7.13 -5.25 -0.33
N TYR A 209 -7.51 -4.78 -1.51
CA TYR A 209 -6.70 -4.85 -2.73
C TYR A 209 -7.12 -3.75 -3.71
N GLU A 210 -6.56 -3.76 -4.92
CA GLU A 210 -7.00 -2.90 -6.03
C GLU A 210 -7.77 -3.70 -7.07
N ASN A 211 -8.87 -3.14 -7.59
CA ASN A 211 -9.57 -3.65 -8.77
C ASN A 211 -9.65 -2.54 -9.83
N PRO A 212 -10.17 -2.79 -11.05
CA PRO A 212 -10.22 -1.77 -12.09
C PRO A 212 -10.92 -0.46 -11.65
N ARG A 213 -11.96 -0.56 -10.81
CA ARG A 213 -12.67 0.61 -10.28
C ARG A 213 -11.75 1.47 -9.39
N SER A 214 -11.05 0.88 -8.42
CA SER A 214 -10.16 1.64 -7.54
C SER A 214 -8.93 2.18 -8.28
N VAL A 215 -8.40 1.44 -9.26
CA VAL A 215 -7.33 1.90 -10.15
C VAL A 215 -7.76 3.14 -10.95
N SER A 216 -8.97 3.13 -11.53
CA SER A 216 -9.53 4.29 -12.23
C SER A 216 -9.67 5.50 -11.30
N ILE A 217 -10.14 5.30 -10.07
CA ILE A 217 -10.29 6.38 -9.08
C ILE A 217 -8.92 6.94 -8.68
N LYS A 218 -7.90 6.09 -8.51
CA LYS A 218 -6.52 6.56 -8.26
C LYS A 218 -5.95 7.32 -9.45
N ALA A 219 -6.28 6.94 -10.68
CA ALA A 219 -5.93 7.72 -11.88
C ALA A 219 -6.61 9.10 -11.90
N ASP A 220 -7.88 9.19 -11.48
CA ASP A 220 -8.55 10.48 -11.31
C ASP A 220 -7.91 11.33 -10.22
N TYR A 221 -7.51 10.71 -9.11
CA TYR A 221 -6.74 11.38 -8.07
C TYR A 221 -5.41 11.93 -8.61
N ILE A 222 -4.64 11.13 -9.36
CA ILE A 222 -3.39 11.55 -10.03
C ILE A 222 -3.62 12.81 -10.88
N LYS A 223 -4.64 12.79 -11.75
CA LYS A 223 -5.00 13.93 -12.60
C LYS A 223 -5.37 15.16 -11.77
N SER A 224 -6.22 14.98 -10.75
CA SER A 224 -6.72 16.09 -9.92
C SER A 224 -5.63 16.77 -9.07
N LYS A 225 -4.63 16.00 -8.61
CA LYS A 225 -3.51 16.49 -7.81
C LYS A 225 -2.34 16.99 -8.66
N GLY A 226 -2.37 16.77 -9.98
CA GLY A 226 -1.27 17.12 -10.89
C GLY A 226 -0.02 16.27 -10.64
N LEU A 227 -0.19 15.02 -10.22
CA LEU A 227 0.93 14.09 -10.06
C LEU A 227 1.57 13.75 -11.42
N ALA A 228 2.83 13.34 -11.41
CA ALA A 228 3.57 12.99 -12.63
C ALA A 228 2.94 11.81 -13.39
N GLY A 229 2.36 10.87 -12.65
CA GLY A 229 1.77 9.66 -13.19
C GLY A 229 1.53 8.60 -12.12
N ALA A 230 1.58 7.35 -12.55
CA ALA A 230 1.43 6.17 -11.70
C ALA A 230 2.64 5.25 -11.79
N MET A 231 2.89 4.53 -10.71
CA MET A 231 3.76 3.36 -10.63
C MET A 231 2.91 2.22 -10.06
N PHE A 232 3.20 0.97 -10.41
CA PHE A 232 2.52 -0.17 -9.79
C PHE A 232 3.49 -1.28 -9.42
N TRP A 233 3.14 -2.02 -8.37
CA TRP A 233 3.84 -3.21 -7.91
C TRP A 233 2.87 -4.39 -7.89
N GLU A 234 3.06 -5.45 -8.67
CA GLU A 234 3.96 -5.57 -9.82
C GLU A 234 3.23 -6.26 -10.98
N TYR A 235 3.78 -6.15 -12.20
CA TYR A 235 3.07 -6.55 -13.41
C TYR A 235 2.71 -8.05 -13.42
N GLY A 236 3.60 -8.93 -12.93
CA GLY A 236 3.37 -10.37 -12.86
C GLY A 236 2.26 -10.80 -11.89
N ALA A 237 1.74 -9.88 -11.08
CA ALA A 237 0.61 -10.10 -10.19
C ALA A 237 -0.73 -9.69 -10.82
N ASP A 238 -0.72 -9.02 -11.97
CA ASP A 238 -1.93 -8.62 -12.68
C ASP A 238 -2.69 -9.84 -13.23
N ASP A 239 -4.01 -9.70 -13.38
CA ASP A 239 -4.89 -10.70 -14.00
C ASP A 239 -5.06 -10.35 -15.47
N ASN A 240 -4.31 -11.05 -16.34
CA ASN A 240 -4.36 -10.86 -17.80
C ASN A 240 -4.18 -9.38 -18.23
N ASN A 241 -3.29 -8.65 -17.54
CA ASN A 241 -2.98 -7.22 -17.74
C ASN A 241 -4.17 -6.26 -17.50
N GLN A 242 -5.21 -6.69 -16.80
CA GLN A 242 -6.44 -5.91 -16.65
C GLN A 242 -6.22 -4.61 -15.87
N LEU A 243 -5.47 -4.64 -14.77
CA LEU A 243 -5.22 -3.44 -13.97
C LEU A 243 -4.28 -2.47 -14.70
N ALA A 244 -3.23 -2.98 -15.36
CA ALA A 244 -2.34 -2.18 -16.19
C ALA A 244 -3.09 -1.51 -17.36
N LYS A 245 -3.99 -2.25 -18.02
CA LYS A 245 -4.84 -1.72 -19.09
C LYS A 245 -5.78 -0.63 -18.58
N GLN A 246 -6.47 -0.87 -17.47
CA GLN A 246 -7.34 0.13 -16.85
C GLN A 246 -6.57 1.42 -16.53
N LEU A 247 -5.37 1.29 -15.97
CA LEU A 247 -4.52 2.43 -15.66
C LEU A 247 -4.09 3.18 -16.93
N ALA A 248 -3.72 2.47 -17.98
CA ALA A 248 -3.36 3.05 -19.27
C ALA A 248 -4.55 3.81 -19.90
N GLU A 249 -5.75 3.23 -19.92
CA GLU A 249 -6.98 3.88 -20.39
C GLU A 249 -7.28 5.15 -19.58
N SER A 250 -7.24 5.06 -18.25
CA SER A 250 -7.63 6.16 -17.35
C SER A 250 -6.67 7.36 -17.38
N LEU A 251 -5.40 7.10 -17.72
CA LEU A 251 -4.34 8.11 -17.87
C LEU A 251 -4.08 8.52 -19.33
N GLY A 252 -4.82 7.97 -20.30
CA GLY A 252 -4.66 8.31 -21.72
C GLY A 252 -3.35 7.81 -22.34
N ILE A 253 -2.79 6.72 -21.83
CA ILE A 253 -1.58 6.08 -22.37
C ILE A 253 -1.97 5.20 -23.55
N LYS A 254 -1.32 5.40 -24.71
CA LYS A 254 -1.50 4.54 -25.88
C LYS A 254 -0.96 3.15 -25.58
N HIS A 255 -1.76 2.12 -25.82
CA HIS A 255 -1.44 0.71 -25.62
C HIS A 255 -2.08 -0.15 -26.70
#